data_AF-A0A853ZU14-F1
#
_entry.id   AF-A0A853ZU14-F1
#
_cell.length_a   1.000
_cell.length_b   1.000
_cell.length_c   1.000
_cell.angle_alpha   90.00
_cell.angle_beta   90.00
_cell.angle_gamma   90.00
#
_symmetry.space_group_name_H-M   'P 1'
#
loop_
_entity.id
_entity.type
_entity.pdbx_description
1 polymer ?
#
loop_
_entity_poly.entity_id
_entity_poly.type
_entity_poly.pdbx_seq_one_letter_code
_entity_poly.pdbx_strand_id
1 'polypeptide(L)'
;MKTLRNRSCLVACLLLCGCSPLMKGSLDTFKATVHNVEPLQVTAADVAKVPFAQIKVTTPSSEGVMAKLRQLGDLQFWVASGKQVLLMRDGLVVRSIGLQPSLDGTRFDGESPFKRGLQHVVDGETSTRWIDMYEGEQVGLMVNSRFIRKGLETVTIVDQRYVAQRIDEEFEIPALGFKATNRYWVRPDDGLVLQSRQYLTPELELKIVHLRPDWETSR
;
A
#
# COMPACT_ATOMS: atom_id res chain seq x y z
N MET A 1 -11.21 -59.62 -29.77
CA MET A 1 -11.47 -58.78 -28.57
C MET A 1 -10.94 -57.39 -28.84
N LYS A 2 -11.83 -56.38 -28.85
CA LYS A 2 -11.54 -54.97 -29.19
C LYS A 2 -11.36 -54.18 -27.90
N THR A 3 -10.14 -53.79 -27.56
CA THR A 3 -9.84 -52.90 -26.41
C THR A 3 -9.03 -51.71 -26.89
N LEU A 4 -9.63 -50.84 -27.70
CA LEU A 4 -8.99 -49.57 -28.10
C LEU A 4 -10.04 -48.47 -28.30
N ARG A 5 -10.88 -48.24 -27.30
CA ARG A 5 -11.84 -47.12 -27.32
C ARG A 5 -12.23 -46.71 -25.91
N ASN A 6 -11.27 -46.20 -25.13
CA ASN A 6 -11.61 -45.47 -23.90
C ASN A 6 -10.52 -44.52 -23.37
N ARG A 7 -9.40 -44.34 -24.09
CA ARG A 7 -8.32 -43.42 -23.65
C ARG A 7 -8.55 -41.96 -24.04
N SER A 8 -9.45 -41.68 -24.99
CA SER A 8 -9.71 -40.30 -25.44
C SER A 8 -10.56 -39.47 -24.48
N CYS A 9 -11.30 -40.09 -23.53
CA CYS A 9 -12.12 -39.34 -22.57
C CYS A 9 -11.34 -38.84 -21.35
N LEU A 10 -10.18 -39.42 -21.00
CA LEU A 10 -9.42 -38.99 -19.83
C LEU A 10 -8.58 -37.71 -20.07
N VAL A 11 -8.18 -37.45 -21.32
CA VAL A 11 -7.36 -36.27 -21.65
C VAL A 11 -8.21 -35.00 -21.77
N ALA A 12 -9.49 -35.12 -22.12
CA ALA A 12 -10.40 -33.98 -22.24
C ALA A 12 -10.82 -33.38 -20.88
N CYS A 13 -10.83 -34.16 -19.80
CA CYS A 13 -11.19 -33.66 -18.46
C CYS A 13 -10.05 -32.90 -17.76
N LEU A 14 -8.80 -33.06 -18.18
CA LEU A 14 -7.65 -32.38 -17.57
C LEU A 14 -7.45 -30.94 -18.08
N LEU A 15 -8.13 -30.54 -19.16
CA LEU A 15 -8.07 -29.18 -19.71
C LEU A 15 -9.09 -28.22 -19.08
N LEU A 16 -9.95 -28.68 -18.17
CA LEU A 16 -11.02 -27.87 -17.56
C LEU A 16 -10.74 -27.45 -16.11
N CYS A 17 -9.63 -27.87 -15.50
CA CYS A 17 -9.26 -27.48 -14.12
C CYS A 17 -8.41 -26.20 -14.03
N GLY A 18 -8.38 -25.38 -15.08
CA GLY A 18 -7.47 -24.24 -15.21
C GLY A 18 -8.18 -22.89 -15.36
N CYS A 19 -9.20 -22.59 -14.57
CA CYS A 19 -9.73 -21.23 -14.43
C CYS A 19 -10.34 -21.10 -13.04
N SER A 20 -9.52 -20.81 -12.03
CA SER A 20 -10.06 -20.25 -10.79
C SER A 20 -10.74 -18.92 -11.14
N PRO A 21 -11.99 -18.65 -10.68
CA PRO A 21 -12.62 -17.34 -10.83
C PRO A 21 -11.79 -16.19 -10.24
N LEU A 22 -10.83 -16.51 -9.37
CA LEU A 22 -9.84 -15.61 -8.78
C LEU A 22 -8.99 -14.84 -9.81
N MET A 23 -8.85 -15.31 -11.05
CA MET A 23 -7.98 -14.68 -12.06
C MET A 23 -8.73 -13.84 -13.11
N LYS A 24 -10.07 -13.88 -13.16
CA LYS A 24 -10.89 -13.14 -14.14
C LYS A 24 -11.52 -11.85 -13.60
N GLY A 25 -11.28 -11.50 -12.34
CA GLY A 25 -11.51 -10.16 -11.84
C GLY A 25 -10.39 -9.24 -12.33
N SER A 26 -10.44 -8.82 -13.60
CA SER A 26 -9.46 -7.94 -14.23
C SER A 26 -9.41 -6.61 -13.48
N LEU A 27 -8.42 -6.47 -12.59
CA LEU A 27 -8.02 -5.22 -11.94
C LEU A 27 -7.17 -4.40 -12.93
N ASP A 28 -7.74 -3.96 -14.05
CA ASP A 28 -6.99 -3.14 -15.03
C ASP A 28 -6.84 -1.70 -14.53
N THR A 29 -5.90 -1.44 -13.61
CA THR A 29 -5.62 -0.07 -13.17
C THR A 29 -4.22 0.12 -12.58
N PHE A 30 -3.16 -0.30 -13.26
CA PHE A 30 -1.83 0.30 -13.04
C PHE A 30 -1.16 0.48 -14.40
N LYS A 31 -1.66 1.44 -15.19
CA LYS A 31 -1.06 1.81 -16.47
C LYS A 31 -0.07 2.94 -16.22
N ALA A 32 1.22 2.66 -16.37
CA ALA A 32 2.22 3.71 -16.54
C ALA A 32 2.00 4.33 -17.93
N THR A 33 1.47 5.55 -17.98
CA THR A 33 1.31 6.29 -19.23
C THR A 33 2.41 7.36 -19.28
N VAL A 34 3.31 7.24 -20.26
CA VAL A 34 4.52 8.07 -20.37
C VAL A 34 4.22 9.52 -20.79
N HIS A 35 2.96 9.86 -21.09
CA HIS A 35 2.54 11.23 -21.39
C HIS A 35 1.15 11.51 -20.84
N ASN A 36 1.05 12.54 -19.98
CA ASN A 36 -0.16 13.02 -19.29
C ASN A 36 -0.91 11.96 -18.45
N VAL A 37 -0.68 11.99 -17.13
CA VAL A 37 -1.51 11.28 -16.15
C VAL A 37 -2.86 11.99 -16.06
N GLU A 38 -3.84 11.56 -16.87
CA GLU A 38 -5.22 11.95 -16.62
C GLU A 38 -5.65 11.35 -15.27
N PRO A 39 -6.18 12.15 -14.32
CA PRO A 39 -6.51 11.66 -13.00
C PRO A 39 -7.45 10.45 -13.06
N LEU A 40 -7.01 9.31 -12.55
CA LEU A 40 -7.79 8.10 -12.39
C LEU A 40 -8.95 8.39 -11.44
N GLN A 41 -10.12 8.56 -12.05
CA GLN A 41 -11.38 8.68 -11.35
C GLN A 41 -11.87 7.28 -10.98
N VAL A 42 -11.83 6.95 -9.69
CA VAL A 42 -12.39 5.70 -9.18
C VAL A 42 -13.76 6.02 -8.57
N THR A 43 -14.83 5.47 -9.14
CA THR A 43 -16.20 5.70 -8.67
C THR A 43 -16.61 4.69 -7.60
N ALA A 44 -17.61 5.01 -6.78
CA ALA A 44 -18.18 4.06 -5.81
C ALA A 44 -18.67 2.77 -6.50
N ALA A 45 -19.24 2.88 -7.71
CA ALA A 45 -19.70 1.73 -8.48
C ALA A 45 -18.53 0.82 -8.90
N ASP A 46 -17.36 1.36 -9.20
CA ASP A 46 -16.18 0.56 -9.55
C ASP A 46 -15.60 -0.16 -8.34
N VAL A 47 -15.49 0.54 -7.21
CA VAL A 47 -15.05 -0.05 -5.95
C VAL A 47 -15.97 -1.20 -5.51
N ALA A 48 -17.28 -1.04 -5.69
CA ALA A 48 -18.29 -2.02 -5.29
C ALA A 48 -18.26 -3.33 -6.12
N LYS A 49 -17.72 -3.32 -7.34
CA LYS A 49 -17.64 -4.51 -8.22
C LYS A 49 -16.59 -5.52 -7.76
N VAL A 50 -15.64 -5.10 -6.93
CA VAL A 50 -14.48 -5.91 -6.53
C VAL A 50 -14.63 -6.31 -5.06
N PRO A 51 -14.76 -7.61 -4.73
CA PRO A 51 -14.99 -8.09 -3.37
C PRO A 51 -13.71 -8.18 -2.53
N PHE A 52 -12.77 -7.25 -2.72
CA PHE A 52 -11.52 -7.16 -1.97
C PHE A 52 -11.24 -5.73 -1.52
N ALA A 53 -10.55 -5.58 -0.38
CA ALA A 53 -10.07 -4.27 0.06
C ALA A 53 -9.13 -3.67 -0.99
N GLN A 54 -9.26 -2.37 -1.24
CA GLN A 54 -8.54 -1.68 -2.30
C GLN A 54 -7.93 -0.39 -1.77
N ILE A 55 -6.75 -0.05 -2.30
CA ILE A 55 -6.12 1.25 -2.13
C ILE A 55 -5.91 1.89 -3.50
N LYS A 56 -6.07 3.21 -3.59
CA LYS A 56 -5.54 4.01 -4.70
C LYS A 56 -4.14 4.46 -4.31
N VAL A 57 -3.18 4.23 -5.20
CA VAL A 57 -1.79 4.66 -5.08
C VAL A 57 -1.49 5.65 -6.20
N THR A 58 -0.96 6.81 -5.85
CA THR A 58 -0.48 7.82 -6.79
C THR A 58 1.00 8.05 -6.52
N THR A 59 1.80 7.94 -7.57
CA THR A 59 3.22 8.30 -7.64
C THR A 59 3.36 9.63 -8.40
N PRO A 60 4.56 10.24 -8.49
CA PRO A 60 4.76 11.43 -9.31
C PRO A 60 4.48 11.21 -10.81
N SER A 61 4.59 9.97 -11.30
CA SER A 61 4.52 9.64 -12.73
C SER A 61 3.34 8.74 -13.12
N SER A 62 2.60 8.21 -12.15
CA SER A 62 1.53 7.25 -12.39
C SER A 62 0.54 7.16 -11.25
N GLU A 63 -0.61 6.57 -11.51
CA GLU A 63 -1.53 6.19 -10.44
C GLU A 63 -2.25 4.89 -10.79
N GLY A 64 -2.79 4.24 -9.77
CA GLY A 64 -3.48 2.99 -9.93
C GLY A 64 -4.19 2.50 -8.69
N VAL A 65 -4.97 1.44 -8.87
CA VAL A 65 -5.64 0.72 -7.79
C VAL A 65 -4.87 -0.57 -7.51
N MET A 66 -4.63 -0.84 -6.22
CA MET A 66 -4.09 -2.09 -5.74
C MET A 66 -5.12 -2.79 -4.86
N ALA A 67 -5.20 -4.12 -4.97
CA ALA A 67 -6.07 -4.94 -4.14
C ALA A 67 -5.26 -5.65 -3.05
N LYS A 68 -5.85 -5.84 -1.87
CA LYS A 68 -5.26 -6.63 -0.79
C LYS A 68 -5.34 -8.10 -1.16
N LEU A 69 -4.19 -8.70 -1.48
CA LEU A 69 -4.09 -10.12 -1.81
C LEU A 69 -4.18 -11.00 -0.56
N ARG A 70 -3.48 -10.60 0.50
CA ARG A 70 -3.43 -11.34 1.77
C ARG A 70 -2.91 -10.44 2.90
N GLN A 71 -3.10 -10.91 4.13
CA GLN A 71 -2.51 -10.32 5.33
C GLN A 71 -1.92 -11.43 6.21
N LEU A 72 -0.74 -11.17 6.79
CA LEU A 72 -0.07 -12.05 7.75
C LEU A 72 0.26 -11.24 9.02
N GLY A 73 -0.54 -11.43 10.07
CA GLY A 73 -0.48 -10.56 11.24
C GLY A 73 -0.78 -9.12 10.84
N ASP A 74 0.20 -8.25 11.02
CA ASP A 74 0.19 -6.82 10.67
C ASP A 74 0.71 -6.52 9.25
N LEU A 75 1.29 -7.50 8.56
CA LEU A 75 1.82 -7.31 7.21
C LEU A 75 0.75 -7.55 6.14
N GLN A 76 0.40 -6.50 5.41
CA GLN A 76 -0.55 -6.50 4.30
C GLN A 76 0.18 -6.54 2.96
N PHE A 77 -0.35 -7.32 2.02
CA PHE A 77 0.19 -7.45 0.67
C PHE A 77 -0.80 -6.84 -0.33
N TRP A 78 -0.42 -5.71 -0.91
CA TRP A 78 -1.22 -4.97 -1.89
C TRP A 78 -0.62 -5.16 -3.27
N VAL A 79 -1.43 -5.60 -4.23
CA VAL A 79 -0.97 -5.94 -5.58
C VAL A 79 -1.73 -5.17 -6.64
N ALA A 80 -1.01 -4.69 -7.65
CA ALA A 80 -1.56 -4.09 -8.86
C ALA A 80 -1.45 -5.06 -10.04
N SER A 81 -2.28 -4.88 -11.09
CA SER A 81 -2.19 -5.70 -12.31
C SER A 81 -0.87 -5.53 -13.06
N GLY A 82 -0.24 -4.36 -12.95
CA GLY A 82 1.09 -4.08 -13.53
C GLY A 82 2.25 -4.80 -12.82
N LYS A 83 1.96 -5.75 -11.92
CA LYS A 83 2.92 -6.52 -11.10
C LYS A 83 3.64 -5.70 -10.02
N GLN A 84 3.18 -4.48 -9.74
CA GLN A 84 3.61 -3.73 -8.58
C GLN A 84 3.06 -4.37 -7.31
N VAL A 85 3.89 -4.42 -6.27
CA VAL A 85 3.50 -4.91 -4.95
C VAL A 85 3.94 -3.90 -3.91
N LEU A 86 3.04 -3.57 -2.98
CA LEU A 86 3.37 -2.88 -1.74
C LEU A 86 3.14 -3.81 -0.56
N LEU A 87 4.14 -3.89 0.31
CA LEU A 87 4.02 -4.49 1.62
C LEU A 87 3.85 -3.36 2.62
N MET A 88 2.75 -3.40 3.37
CA MET A 88 2.40 -2.37 4.34
C MET A 88 2.21 -2.95 5.73
N ARG A 89 2.60 -2.19 6.76
CA ARG A 89 2.27 -2.47 8.16
C ARG A 89 1.63 -1.22 8.75
N ASP A 90 0.38 -1.35 9.18
CA ASP A 90 -0.33 -0.29 9.91
C ASP A 90 -0.27 1.09 9.22
N GLY A 91 -0.37 1.11 7.88
CA GLY A 91 -0.32 2.32 7.04
C GLY A 91 1.07 2.75 6.54
N LEU A 92 2.16 2.18 7.08
CA LEU A 92 3.52 2.42 6.59
C LEU A 92 3.88 1.41 5.49
N VAL A 93 4.40 1.87 4.35
CA VAL A 93 5.01 0.99 3.35
C VAL A 93 6.37 0.54 3.87
N VAL A 94 6.55 -0.77 4.01
CA VAL A 94 7.80 -1.36 4.53
C VAL A 94 8.64 -2.03 3.45
N ARG A 95 8.05 -2.27 2.27
CA ARG A 95 8.73 -2.78 1.08
C ARG A 95 7.88 -2.54 -0.18
N SER A 96 8.54 -2.35 -1.31
CA SER A 96 7.93 -2.24 -2.64
C SER A 96 8.61 -3.16 -3.65
N ILE A 97 7.85 -3.67 -4.63
CA ILE A 97 8.37 -4.45 -5.77
C ILE A 97 7.76 -3.86 -7.04
N GLY A 98 8.56 -3.67 -8.09
CA GLY A 98 8.10 -3.15 -9.39
C GLY A 98 7.82 -1.64 -9.42
N LEU A 99 8.15 -0.93 -8.34
CA LEU A 99 8.26 0.54 -8.29
C LEU A 99 9.74 0.89 -8.14
N GLN A 100 10.21 1.90 -8.88
CA GLN A 100 11.59 2.34 -8.82
C GLN A 100 11.67 3.85 -8.50
N PRO A 101 12.61 4.27 -7.63
CA PRO A 101 13.49 3.42 -6.82
C PRO A 101 12.72 2.55 -5.80
N SER A 102 13.20 1.33 -5.51
CA SER A 102 12.52 0.40 -4.60
C SER A 102 13.00 0.50 -3.15
N LEU A 103 12.04 0.44 -2.23
CA LEU A 103 12.27 0.16 -0.81
C LEU A 103 12.29 -1.36 -0.60
N ASP A 104 13.40 -1.91 -0.15
CA ASP A 104 13.59 -3.36 0.00
C ASP A 104 13.27 -3.87 1.41
N GLY A 105 13.42 -2.99 2.41
CA GLY A 105 13.14 -3.33 3.79
C GLY A 105 13.03 -2.11 4.69
N THR A 106 12.30 -2.29 5.79
CA THR A 106 12.19 -1.32 6.87
C THR A 106 12.16 -2.07 8.20
N ARG A 107 12.96 -1.63 9.16
CA ARG A 107 13.01 -2.16 10.53
C ARG A 107 13.09 -1.01 11.53
N PHE A 108 12.24 -1.02 12.55
CA PHE A 108 12.32 -0.03 13.63
C PHE A 108 13.38 -0.43 14.66
N ASP A 109 14.01 0.56 15.25
CA ASP A 109 14.68 0.41 16.54
C ASP A 109 13.63 0.51 17.65
N GLY A 110 13.32 -0.61 18.29
CA GLY A 110 12.21 -0.72 19.24
C GLY A 110 10.83 -0.95 18.60
N GLU A 111 9.77 -0.64 19.35
CA GLU A 111 8.40 -0.78 18.86
C GLU A 111 8.04 0.34 17.87
N SER A 112 7.46 -0.03 16.73
CA SER A 112 7.01 0.95 15.74
C SER A 112 5.84 1.78 16.27
N PRO A 113 5.87 3.13 16.16
CA PRO A 113 4.71 3.98 16.45
C PRO A 113 3.48 3.61 15.61
N PHE A 114 3.68 3.09 14.40
CA PHE A 114 2.60 2.59 13.54
C PHE A 114 1.95 1.34 14.12
N LYS A 115 2.75 0.40 14.64
CA LYS A 115 2.25 -0.83 15.27
C LYS A 115 1.47 -0.55 16.56
N ARG A 116 1.96 0.40 17.36
CA ARG A 116 1.25 0.88 18.56
C ARG A 116 -0.04 1.62 18.21
N GLY A 117 -0.10 2.23 17.02
CA GLY A 117 -1.21 3.03 16.52
C GLY A 117 -0.87 4.51 16.56
N LEU A 118 -0.87 5.17 15.39
CA LEU A 118 -0.51 6.58 15.26
C LEU A 118 -1.45 7.53 16.01
N GLN A 119 -2.68 7.12 16.31
CA GLN A 119 -3.63 7.87 17.14
C GLN A 119 -3.14 8.06 18.58
N HIS A 120 -2.21 7.21 19.03
CA HIS A 120 -1.61 7.25 20.36
C HIS A 120 -0.26 7.97 20.41
N VAL A 121 0.20 8.52 19.28
CA VAL A 121 1.44 9.30 19.24
C VAL A 121 1.23 10.64 19.94
N VAL A 122 2.20 11.01 20.78
CA VAL A 122 2.24 12.32 21.44
C VAL A 122 3.05 13.32 20.62
N ASP A 123 2.74 14.60 20.77
CA ASP A 123 3.44 15.64 20.01
C ASP A 123 4.92 15.68 20.35
N GLY A 124 5.77 15.64 19.32
CA GLY A 124 7.22 15.61 19.44
C GLY A 124 7.82 14.23 19.72
N GLU A 125 7.02 13.16 19.75
CA GLU A 125 7.53 11.79 19.87
C GLU A 125 8.53 11.47 18.74
N THR A 126 9.60 10.74 19.07
CA THR A 126 10.65 10.39 18.11
C THR A 126 10.71 8.89 17.87
N SER A 127 11.12 8.49 16.68
CA SER A 127 11.48 7.10 16.40
C SER A 127 12.66 7.03 15.45
N THR A 128 13.37 5.90 15.49
CA THR A 128 14.40 5.58 14.52
C THR A 128 14.03 4.29 13.82
N ARG A 129 14.15 4.29 12.48
CA ARG A 129 14.06 3.09 11.66
C ARG A 129 15.25 3.02 10.73
N TRP A 130 15.50 1.83 10.22
CA TRP A 130 16.50 1.58 9.21
C TRP A 130 15.83 1.06 7.95
N ILE A 131 16.24 1.59 6.80
CA ILE A 131 15.73 1.19 5.49
C ILE A 131 16.85 0.68 4.60
N ASP A 132 16.47 -0.17 3.65
CA ASP A 132 17.36 -0.68 2.62
C ASP A 132 16.75 -0.34 1.25
N MET A 133 17.55 0.18 0.32
CA MET A 133 17.13 0.59 -1.02
C MET A 133 18.06 -0.06 -2.06
N TYR A 134 17.48 -0.69 -3.09
CA TYR A 134 18.26 -1.49 -4.04
C TYR A 134 19.01 -0.64 -5.08
N GLU A 135 18.46 0.52 -5.45
CA GLU A 135 19.13 1.43 -6.39
C GLU A 135 20.30 2.15 -5.69
N GLY A 136 21.52 1.65 -5.92
CA GLY A 136 22.77 2.20 -5.39
C GLY A 136 23.41 1.44 -4.24
N GLU A 137 22.98 0.20 -3.95
CA GLU A 137 23.52 -0.65 -2.87
C GLU A 137 23.44 0.01 -1.46
N GLN A 138 22.43 0.85 -1.25
CA GLN A 138 22.27 1.58 0.01
C GLN A 138 21.49 0.75 1.02
N VAL A 139 22.23 -0.02 1.83
CA VAL A 139 21.67 -0.87 2.90
C VAL A 139 21.92 -0.21 4.25
N GLY A 140 20.93 -0.28 5.14
CA GLY A 140 21.06 0.21 6.50
C GLY A 140 21.16 1.73 6.60
N LEU A 141 20.33 2.43 5.84
CA LEU A 141 20.17 3.87 6.02
C LEU A 141 19.30 4.16 7.23
N MET A 142 19.83 4.92 8.18
CA MET A 142 19.10 5.38 9.34
C MET A 142 18.13 6.50 8.96
N VAL A 143 16.89 6.37 9.44
CA VAL A 143 15.83 7.38 9.33
C VAL A 143 15.44 7.81 10.72
N ASN A 144 15.72 9.06 11.06
CA ASN A 144 15.32 9.67 12.33
C ASN A 144 14.05 10.47 12.12
N SER A 145 13.01 10.18 12.90
CA SER A 145 11.68 10.75 12.73
C SER A 145 11.22 11.46 13.99
N ARG A 146 10.51 12.56 13.82
CA ARG A 146 9.78 13.28 14.86
C ARG A 146 8.33 13.47 14.40
N PHE A 147 7.40 13.01 15.22
CA PHE A 147 5.97 13.08 14.91
C PHE A 147 5.36 14.33 15.52
N ILE A 148 4.46 14.95 14.75
CA ILE A 148 3.76 16.17 15.13
C ILE A 148 2.26 15.93 14.96
N ARG A 149 1.52 16.10 16.05
CA ARG A 149 0.08 15.92 16.06
C ARG A 149 -0.60 17.21 15.61
N LYS A 150 -1.35 17.15 14.50
CA LYS A 150 -2.06 18.31 13.93
C LYS A 150 -3.53 18.32 14.38
N GLY A 151 -4.36 19.14 13.75
CA GLY A 151 -5.79 19.15 14.01
C GLY A 151 -6.52 17.95 13.40
N LEU A 152 -7.82 17.85 13.71
CA LEU A 152 -8.73 16.99 12.97
C LEU A 152 -9.01 17.60 11.59
N GLU A 153 -9.00 16.76 10.57
CA GLU A 153 -9.28 17.13 9.18
C GLU A 153 -10.34 16.20 8.61
N THR A 154 -11.21 16.72 7.74
CA THR A 154 -12.12 15.86 6.99
C THR A 154 -11.48 15.44 5.68
N VAL A 155 -11.31 14.13 5.49
CA VAL A 155 -10.88 13.56 4.20
C VAL A 155 -12.10 12.97 3.49
N THR A 156 -12.22 13.25 2.19
CA THR A 156 -13.23 12.62 1.34
C THR A 156 -12.58 11.45 0.63
N ILE A 157 -13.14 10.26 0.82
CA ILE A 157 -12.71 9.02 0.18
C ILE A 157 -13.88 8.55 -0.65
N VAL A 158 -13.70 8.53 -1.97
CA VAL A 158 -14.80 8.31 -2.92
C VAL A 158 -15.93 9.30 -2.61
N ASP A 159 -17.09 8.84 -2.15
CA ASP A 159 -18.27 9.67 -1.87
C ASP A 159 -18.54 9.82 -0.36
N GLN A 160 -17.62 9.36 0.49
CA GLN A 160 -17.78 9.35 1.94
C GLN A 160 -16.79 10.28 2.63
N ARG A 161 -17.24 10.95 3.70
CA ARG A 161 -16.44 11.89 4.50
C ARG A 161 -16.01 11.22 5.80
N TYR A 162 -14.72 11.30 6.09
CA TYR A 162 -14.13 10.75 7.31
C TYR A 162 -13.43 11.85 8.09
N VAL A 163 -13.66 11.92 9.40
CA VAL A 163 -12.89 12.77 10.30
C VAL A 163 -11.62 12.02 10.67
N ALA A 164 -10.46 12.62 10.43
CA ALA A 164 -9.16 12.03 10.64
C ALA A 164 -8.26 12.95 11.46
N GLN A 165 -7.52 12.38 12.41
CA GLN A 165 -6.41 13.03 13.07
C GLN A 165 -5.22 13.07 12.10
N ARG A 166 -4.77 14.27 11.70
CA ARG A 166 -3.53 14.37 10.92
C ARG A 166 -2.32 14.23 11.83
N ILE A 167 -1.40 13.35 11.44
CA ILE A 167 -0.08 13.15 12.03
C ILE A 167 0.96 13.43 10.95
N ASP A 168 1.81 14.42 11.17
CA ASP A 168 2.96 14.69 10.30
C ASP A 168 4.19 13.99 10.90
N GLU A 169 4.98 13.30 10.09
CA GLU A 169 6.28 12.73 10.46
C GLU A 169 7.36 13.52 9.74
N GLU A 170 8.05 14.39 10.47
CA GLU A 170 9.27 15.02 9.97
C GLU A 170 10.42 14.04 10.14
N PHE A 171 11.14 13.75 9.05
CA PHE A 171 12.25 12.80 9.12
C PHE A 171 13.47 13.26 8.34
N GLU A 172 14.61 12.70 8.70
CA GLU A 172 15.87 12.86 8.00
C GLU A 172 16.57 11.53 7.78
N ILE A 173 17.35 11.47 6.69
CA ILE A 173 18.28 10.39 6.37
C ILE A 173 19.68 11.02 6.33
N PRO A 174 20.41 11.05 7.45
CA PRO A 174 21.66 11.82 7.57
C PRO A 174 22.71 11.44 6.53
N ALA A 175 22.82 10.13 6.23
CA ALA A 175 23.77 9.61 5.24
C ALA A 175 23.55 10.17 3.82
N LEU A 176 22.34 10.64 3.52
CA LEU A 176 21.96 11.22 2.24
C LEU A 176 21.79 12.75 2.29
N GLY A 177 21.90 13.37 3.47
CA GLY A 177 21.56 14.78 3.66
C GLY A 177 20.09 15.10 3.34
N PHE A 178 19.22 14.09 3.32
CA PHE A 178 17.83 14.22 2.91
C PHE A 178 16.91 14.49 4.11
N LYS A 179 15.95 15.39 3.94
CA LYS A 179 14.89 15.68 4.92
C LYS A 179 13.56 15.85 4.22
N ALA A 180 12.49 15.31 4.80
CA ALA A 180 11.14 15.46 4.27
C ALA A 180 10.09 15.28 5.37
N THR A 181 8.82 15.40 4.97
CA THR A 181 7.67 15.22 5.87
C THR A 181 6.69 14.24 5.26
N ASN A 182 6.48 13.10 5.91
CA ASN A 182 5.35 12.22 5.62
C ASN A 182 4.09 12.74 6.34
N ARG A 183 2.91 12.47 5.79
CA ARG A 183 1.63 12.87 6.38
C ARG A 183 0.66 11.71 6.40
N TYR A 184 0.01 11.50 7.53
CA TYR A 184 -0.92 10.41 7.76
C TYR A 184 -2.24 10.96 8.29
N TRP A 185 -3.35 10.55 7.68
CA TRP A 185 -4.70 10.86 8.14
C TRP A 185 -5.26 9.63 8.82
N VAL A 186 -5.25 9.67 10.15
CA VAL A 186 -5.51 8.53 11.02
C VAL A 186 -6.93 8.60 11.56
N ARG A 187 -7.70 7.53 11.47
CA ARG A 187 -9.03 7.45 12.09
C ARG A 187 -8.86 7.44 13.62
N PRO A 188 -9.45 8.40 14.36
CA PRO A 188 -9.15 8.53 15.80
C PRO A 188 -9.65 7.38 16.69
N ASP A 189 -10.66 6.65 16.20
CA ASP A 189 -11.34 5.57 16.92
C ASP A 189 -10.51 4.28 16.97
N ASP A 190 -9.89 3.89 15.86
CA ASP A 190 -9.20 2.60 15.75
C ASP A 190 -7.78 2.67 15.18
N GLY A 191 -7.31 3.85 14.80
CA GLY A 191 -5.95 4.03 14.31
C GLY A 191 -5.73 3.69 12.85
N LEU A 192 -6.77 3.38 12.08
CA LEU A 192 -6.61 3.10 10.66
C LEU A 192 -6.08 4.33 9.92
N VAL A 193 -4.96 4.18 9.21
CA VAL A 193 -4.46 5.22 8.31
C VAL A 193 -5.32 5.23 7.04
N LEU A 194 -6.29 6.14 6.98
CA LEU A 194 -7.24 6.27 5.86
C LEU A 194 -6.55 6.76 4.58
N GLN A 195 -5.62 7.69 4.75
CA GLN A 195 -4.81 8.27 3.68
C GLN A 195 -3.39 8.50 4.21
N SER A 196 -2.39 8.36 3.34
CA SER A 196 -1.03 8.79 3.60
C SER A 196 -0.41 9.48 2.39
N ARG A 197 0.58 10.32 2.67
CA ARG A 197 1.59 10.81 1.75
C ARG A 197 2.94 10.47 2.36
N GLN A 198 3.66 9.51 1.77
CA GLN A 198 4.87 8.99 2.36
C GLN A 198 5.96 8.76 1.31
N TYR A 199 7.18 9.17 1.65
CA TYR A 199 8.38 8.86 0.89
C TYR A 199 8.80 7.42 1.19
N LEU A 200 8.90 6.62 0.13
CA LEU A 200 9.53 5.29 0.18
C LEU A 200 11.05 5.44 0.09
N THR A 201 11.49 6.32 -0.83
CA THR A 201 12.87 6.74 -1.03
C THR A 201 12.88 8.28 -1.20
N PRO A 202 14.04 8.94 -1.18
CA PRO A 202 14.13 10.38 -1.45
C PRO A 202 13.48 10.82 -2.77
N GLU A 203 13.45 9.95 -3.77
CA GLU A 203 12.96 10.21 -5.13
C GLU A 203 11.51 9.75 -5.33
N LEU A 204 10.98 8.90 -4.46
CA LEU A 204 9.66 8.29 -4.62
C LEU A 204 8.73 8.59 -3.44
N GLU A 205 7.86 9.59 -3.63
CA GLU A 205 6.70 9.84 -2.77
C GLU A 205 5.48 9.06 -3.27
N LEU A 206 4.77 8.39 -2.38
CA LEU A 206 3.46 7.78 -2.65
C LEU A 206 2.37 8.52 -1.89
N LYS A 207 1.28 8.85 -2.59
CA LYS A 207 -0.02 9.09 -1.97
C LYS A 207 -0.83 7.80 -2.00
N ILE A 208 -1.28 7.34 -0.84
CA ILE A 208 -2.08 6.12 -0.69
C ILE A 208 -3.41 6.46 -0.03
N VAL A 209 -4.52 5.99 -0.59
CA VAL A 209 -5.88 6.21 -0.07
C VAL A 209 -6.60 4.87 -0.02
N HIS A 210 -7.12 4.46 1.15
CA HIS A 210 -8.03 3.33 1.23
C HIS A 210 -9.33 3.66 0.52
N LEU A 211 -9.79 2.81 -0.40
CA LEU A 211 -11.04 3.01 -1.14
C LEU A 211 -12.25 2.36 -0.44
N ARG A 212 -11.99 1.40 0.45
CA ARG A 212 -12.98 0.77 1.35
C ARG A 212 -12.46 0.69 2.79
N PRO A 213 -12.37 1.83 3.51
CA PRO A 213 -11.93 1.83 4.90
C PRO A 213 -12.83 0.99 5.84
N ASP A 214 -14.06 0.72 5.43
CA ASP A 214 -15.03 -0.15 6.13
C ASP A 214 -14.68 -1.64 6.06
N TRP A 215 -13.81 -2.04 5.14
CA TRP A 215 -13.34 -3.43 4.99
C TRP A 215 -11.99 -3.70 5.67
N GLU A 216 -11.39 -2.67 6.23
CA GLU A 216 -10.26 -2.83 7.14
C GLU A 216 -10.82 -3.05 8.54
N THR A 217 -10.69 -4.28 9.04
CA THR A 217 -11.10 -4.63 10.39
C THR A 217 -10.18 -3.93 11.40
N SER A 218 -10.77 -3.24 12.36
CA SER A 218 -10.08 -2.80 13.58
C SER A 218 -9.53 -4.05 14.31
N ARG A 219 -8.30 -3.98 14.82
CA ARG A 219 -7.74 -5.04 15.67
C ARG A 219 -8.41 -5.06 17.03
#